data_AF-A0A4U3KS20-F1
#
_entry.id   AF-A0A4U3KS20-F1
#
_cell.length_a   1.000
_cell.length_b   1.000
_cell.length_c   1.000
_cell.angle_alpha   90.00
_cell.angle_beta   90.00
_cell.angle_gamma   90.00
#
_symmetry.space_group_name_H-M   'P 1'
#
loop_
_entity.id
_entity.type
_entity.pdbx_description
1 polymer ?
#
loop_
_entity_poly.entity_id
_entity_poly.type
_entity_poly.pdbx_seq_one_letter_code
_entity_poly.pdbx_strand_id
1 'polypeptide(L)' 'MTKIYRRLIIGVTLAISAFLLASCGQTTQSPKEKKELTVMTTFYPMYDFAKQVVGDEGEVELLIPA' A
#
# COMPACT_ATOMS: atom_id res chain seq x y z
N MET A 1 15.34 42.63 -24.32
CA MET A 1 15.63 42.22 -22.93
C MET A 1 14.50 41.41 -22.28
N THR A 2 13.22 41.80 -22.36
CA THR A 2 12.10 41.09 -21.67
C THR A 2 11.72 39.72 -22.26
N LYS A 3 11.84 39.55 -23.59
CA LYS A 3 11.49 38.29 -24.29
C LYS A 3 12.40 37.10 -23.92
N ILE A 4 13.69 37.36 -23.63
CA ILE A 4 14.65 36.30 -23.27
C ILE A 4 14.36 35.78 -21.85
N TYR A 5 14.03 36.69 -20.92
CA TYR A 5 13.62 36.35 -19.56
C TYR A 5 12.33 35.54 -19.53
N ARG A 6 11.36 35.89 -20.39
CA ARG A 6 10.11 35.12 -20.49
C ARG A 6 10.34 33.67 -20.94
N ARG A 7 11.30 33.44 -21.86
CA ARG A 7 11.67 32.09 -22.31
C ARG A 7 12.44 31.31 -21.23
N LEU A 8 13.30 31.99 -20.48
CA LEU A 8 14.02 31.40 -19.35
C LEU A 8 13.08 30.97 -18.21
N ILE A 9 12.12 31.82 -17.84
CA ILE A 9 11.16 31.51 -16.77
C ILE A 9 10.36 30.24 -17.09
N ILE A 10 9.88 30.10 -18.34
CA ILE A 10 9.11 28.93 -18.77
C ILE A 10 9.96 27.65 -18.66
N GLY A 11 11.23 27.70 -19.08
CA GLY A 11 12.15 26.57 -18.97
C GLY A 11 12.43 26.16 -17.52
N VAL A 12 12.62 27.14 -16.63
CA VAL A 12 12.86 26.90 -15.19
C VAL A 12 11.62 26.28 -14.53
N THR A 13 10.42 26.79 -14.82
CA THR A 13 9.18 26.22 -14.25
C THR A 13 8.95 24.77 -14.68
N LEU A 14 9.29 24.42 -15.93
CA LEU A 14 9.16 23.05 -16.44
C LEU A 14 10.11 22.10 -15.71
N ALA A 15 11.37 22.50 -15.52
CA ALA A 15 12.38 21.71 -14.82
C ALA A 15 12.01 21.44 -13.36
N ILE A 16 11.48 22.45 -12.65
CA ILE A 16 11.03 22.30 -11.26
C ILE A 16 9.87 21.30 -11.17
N SER A 17 8.92 21.36 -12.10
CA SER A 17 7.78 20.42 -12.10
C SER A 17 8.23 18.97 -12.28
N ALA A 18 9.21 18.72 -13.16
CA ALA A 18 9.77 17.38 -13.37
C ALA A 18 10.47 16.84 -12.11
N PHE A 19 11.19 17.70 -11.37
CA PHE A 19 11.81 17.32 -10.09
C PHE A 19 10.78 16.99 -9.01
N LEU A 20 9.66 17.72 -8.93
CA LEU A 20 8.61 17.44 -7.96
C LEU A 20 7.93 16.08 -8.22
N LEU A 21 7.78 15.66 -9.47
CA LEU A 21 7.20 14.36 -9.81
C LEU A 21 8.13 13.19 -9.41
N ALA A 22 9.45 13.37 -9.44
CA ALA A 22 10.41 12.33 -9.04
C ALA A 22 10.29 11.93 -7.56
N SER A 23 9.82 12.84 -6.69
CA SER A 23 9.58 12.55 -5.27
C SER A 23 8.34 11.69 -5.02
N CYS A 24 7.37 11.66 -5.94
CA CYS A 24 6.15 10.86 -5.78
C CYS A 24 6.38 9.37 -6.11
N GLY A 25 7.53 9.04 -6.71
CA GLY A 25 7.89 7.68 -7.11
C GLY A 25 8.63 6.87 -6.04
N GLN A 26 9.00 7.46 -4.91
CA GLN A 26 9.69 6.74 -3.83
C GLN A 26 8.68 5.90 -3.02
N THR A 27 8.22 4.82 -3.64
CA THR A 27 7.59 3.73 -2.92
C THR A 27 8.70 3.05 -2.12
N THR A 28 8.79 3.39 -0.84
CA THR A 28 9.45 2.51 0.12
C THR A 28 8.67 1.20 0.10
N GLN A 29 9.08 0.28 -0.78
CA GLN A 29 8.73 -1.12 -0.67
C GLN A 29 9.40 -1.62 0.60
N SER A 30 8.83 -1.27 1.76
CA SER A 30 8.96 -2.12 2.93
C SER A 30 8.64 -3.53 2.43
N PRO A 31 9.47 -4.55 2.73
CA PRO A 31 9.10 -5.92 2.47
C PRO A 31 7.66 -6.05 2.98
N LYS A 32 6.74 -6.41 2.08
CA LYS A 32 5.44 -6.91 2.49
C LYS A 32 5.75 -8.21 3.24
N GLU A 33 6.20 -8.12 4.49
CA GLU A 33 5.79 -9.10 5.48
C GLU A 33 4.27 -9.02 5.40
N LYS A 34 3.69 -9.95 4.65
CA LYS A 34 2.29 -10.21 4.76
C LYS A 34 2.11 -10.60 6.23
N LYS A 35 1.77 -9.64 7.07
CA LYS A 35 1.17 -9.92 8.37
C LYS A 35 -0.23 -10.42 8.02
N GLU A 36 -0.30 -11.66 7.53
CA GLU A 36 -1.55 -12.35 7.25
C GLU A 36 -2.30 -12.39 8.58
N LEU A 37 -3.50 -11.81 8.61
CA LEU A 37 -4.31 -11.72 9.82
C LEU A 37 -4.67 -13.14 10.26
N THR A 38 -4.13 -13.62 11.39
CA THR A 38 -4.46 -14.96 11.91
C THR A 38 -5.52 -14.86 13.00
N VAL A 39 -6.64 -15.55 12.80
CA VAL A 39 -7.74 -15.64 13.76
C VAL A 39 -7.79 -17.04 14.37
N MET A 40 -7.70 -17.13 15.69
CA MET A 40 -7.72 -18.39 16.43
C MET A 40 -9.12 -18.67 16.98
N THR A 41 -9.62 -19.88 16.76
CA THR A 41 -10.94 -20.31 17.22
C THR A 41 -10.85 -21.64 17.98
N THR A 42 -11.78 -21.89 18.90
CA THR A 42 -11.79 -23.14 19.70
C THR A 42 -12.94 -24.06 19.34
N PHE A 43 -13.99 -23.54 18.71
CA PHE A 43 -15.21 -24.28 18.39
C PHE A 43 -15.60 -24.09 16.92
N TYR A 44 -15.94 -25.19 16.25
CA TYR A 44 -16.07 -25.25 14.79
C TYR A 44 -17.09 -24.27 14.19
N PRO A 45 -18.29 -24.06 14.78
CA PRO A 45 -19.20 -23.00 14.32
C PRO A 45 -18.59 -21.60 14.26
N MET A 46 -17.68 -21.26 15.19
CA MET A 46 -16.98 -19.99 15.17
C MET A 46 -15.87 -19.96 14.11
N TYR A 47 -15.23 -21.10 13.85
CA TYR A 47 -14.25 -21.28 12.76
C TYR A 47 -14.91 -21.02 11.40
N ASP A 48 -16.01 -21.71 11.10
CA ASP A 48 -16.68 -21.62 9.80
C ASP A 48 -17.27 -20.23 9.55
N PHE A 49 -17.78 -19.59 10.61
CA PHE A 49 -18.21 -18.19 10.54
C PHE A 49 -17.03 -17.26 10.28
N ALA A 50 -15.97 -17.35 11.08
CA ALA A 50 -14.80 -16.48 10.95
C ALA A 50 -14.13 -16.64 9.58
N LYS A 51 -14.06 -17.85 9.03
CA LYS A 51 -13.48 -18.13 7.71
C LYS A 51 -14.22 -17.41 6.58
N GLN A 52 -15.55 -17.34 6.66
CA GLN A 52 -16.35 -16.61 5.68
C GLN A 52 -16.20 -15.08 5.82
N VAL A 53 -15.98 -14.58 7.03
CA VAL A 53 -15.80 -13.15 7.31
C VAL A 53 -14.40 -12.66 6.90
N VAL A 54 -13.36 -13.45 7.19
CA VAL A 54 -11.96 -13.12 6.92
C VAL A 54 -11.63 -13.21 5.43
N GLY A 55 -12.22 -14.18 4.71
CA GLY A 55 -12.03 -14.31 3.27
C GLY A 55 -10.56 -14.57 2.90
N ASP A 56 -10.05 -13.81 1.95
CA ASP A 56 -8.68 -13.87 1.42
C ASP A 56 -7.68 -12.91 2.12
N GLU A 57 -8.17 -12.11 3.07
CA GLU A 57 -7.36 -11.11 3.80
C GLU A 57 -6.64 -11.69 5.03
N GLY A 58 -6.88 -12.96 5.36
CA GLY A 58 -6.26 -13.62 6.51
C GLY A 58 -6.55 -15.12 6.59
N GLU A 59 -6.03 -15.75 7.64
CA GLU A 59 -6.19 -17.18 7.90
C GLU A 59 -6.93 -17.42 9.22
N VAL A 60 -7.67 -18.52 9.29
CA VAL A 60 -8.38 -18.94 10.48
C VAL A 60 -7.89 -20.33 10.88
N GLU A 61 -7.51 -20.49 12.15
CA GLU A 61 -7.03 -21.73 12.72
C GLU A 61 -7.96 -22.23 13.85
N LEU A 62 -8.07 -23.55 13.97
CA LEU A 62 -8.83 -24.21 15.04
C LEU A 62 -7.85 -24.79 16.06
N LEU A 63 -7.89 -24.27 17.29
CA LEU A 63 -6.97 -24.63 18.36
C LEU A 63 -7.19 -26.04 18.91
N ILE A 64 -8.45 -26.50 18.91
CA ILE A 64 -8.79 -27.84 19.37
C ILE A 64 -8.91 -28.73 18.13
N PRO A 65 -8.12 -29.82 18.03
CA PRO A 65 -8.24 -30.74 16.91
C PRO A 65 -9.65 -31.36 16.88
N ALA A 66 -10.17 -31.56 15.67
CA ALA A 66 -11.44 -32.24 15.45
C ALA A 66 -11.35 -33.74 15.71
#